data_AF-A0A4P0XST3-F1
#
_entry.id   AF-A0A4P0XST3-F1
#
_cell.length_a   1.000
_cell.length_b   1.000
_cell.length_c   1.000
_cell.angle_alpha   90.00
_cell.angle_beta   90.00
_cell.angle_gamma   90.00
#
_symmetry.space_group_name_H-M   'P 1'
#
loop_
_entity.id
_entity.type
_entity.pdbx_description
1 polymer ?
#
loop_
_entity_poly.entity_id
_entity_poly.type
_entity_poly.pdbx_seq_one_letter_code
_entity_poly.pdbx_strand_id
1 'polypeptide(L)'
;MLSVLWNLAAFIIALGVLITVHEFGHFWVARRCGIRVERFSIGFGKALWRRMDKQGTEFVIALIPLGGYVKMLDERVEAVAPEMRHYAFNNKTVGQRAAVIAAGPIANFIFAIFAYWLVFIIGVPGVRPVVGEITPNSVAAQAQIAKGTELKAIDGIETPDWDAVRLQLVAKIGNPQNNSYRRPFRDQSAPG
;
A
#
# COMPACT_ATOMS: atom_id res chain seq x y z
N MET A 1 -2.73 2.62 23.74
CA MET A 1 -4.15 2.28 23.55
C MET A 1 -4.78 3.10 22.41
N LEU A 2 -4.72 4.43 22.44
CA LEU A 2 -5.27 5.29 21.37
C LEU A 2 -4.62 5.04 20.00
N SER A 3 -3.30 4.86 19.94
CA SER A 3 -2.57 4.52 18.72
C SER A 3 -3.02 3.20 18.07
N VAL A 4 -3.35 2.21 18.89
CA VAL A 4 -3.85 0.91 18.42
C VAL A 4 -5.24 1.07 17.78
N LEU A 5 -6.13 1.84 18.42
CA LEU A 5 -7.46 2.13 17.87
C LEU A 5 -7.37 2.92 16.56
N TRP A 6 -6.47 3.90 16.49
CA TRP A 6 -6.23 4.67 15.27
C TRP A 6 -5.72 3.79 14.12
N ASN A 7 -4.70 2.97 14.38
CA ASN A 7 -4.15 2.06 13.38
C ASN A 7 -5.19 1.02 12.93
N LEU A 8 -6.00 0.51 13.85
CA LEU A 8 -7.08 -0.42 13.53
C LEU A 8 -8.15 0.25 12.65
N ALA A 9 -8.57 1.46 12.99
CA ALA A 9 -9.53 2.21 12.18
C ALA A 9 -8.97 2.51 10.77
N ALA A 10 -7.72 2.97 10.69
CA ALA A 10 -7.03 3.21 9.43
C ALA A 10 -6.91 1.92 8.59
N PHE A 11 -6.60 0.79 9.22
CA PHE A 11 -6.55 -0.51 8.56
C PHE A 11 -7.91 -0.93 8.00
N ILE A 12 -8.99 -0.79 8.78
CA ILE A 12 -10.36 -1.11 8.33
C ILE A 12 -10.75 -0.24 7.13
N ILE A 13 -10.44 1.05 7.17
CA ILE A 13 -10.71 1.98 6.06
C ILE A 13 -9.90 1.57 4.83
N ALA A 14 -8.59 1.34 4.98
CA ALA A 14 -7.72 0.96 3.86
C ALA A 14 -8.17 -0.35 3.22
N LEU A 15 -8.51 -1.36 4.03
CA LEU A 15 -9.03 -2.64 3.55
C LEU A 15 -10.39 -2.46 2.86
N GLY A 16 -11.29 -1.63 3.42
CA GLY A 16 -12.58 -1.33 2.82
C GLY A 16 -12.45 -0.68 1.44
N VAL A 17 -11.53 0.28 1.29
CA VAL A 17 -11.23 0.90 -0.02
C VAL A 17 -10.68 -0.13 -0.99
N LEU A 18 -9.68 -0.92 -0.58
CA LEU A 18 -9.06 -1.96 -1.42
C LEU A 18 -10.10 -2.97 -1.94
N ILE A 19 -10.98 -3.46 -1.06
CA ILE A 19 -12.03 -4.41 -1.46
C ILE A 19 -13.06 -3.72 -2.36
N THR A 20 -13.46 -2.48 -2.06
CA THR A 20 -14.43 -1.76 -2.90
C THR A 20 -13.91 -1.60 -4.33
N VAL A 21 -12.63 -1.26 -4.50
CA VAL A 21 -12.01 -1.15 -5.82
C VAL A 21 -11.94 -2.50 -6.53
N HIS A 22 -11.64 -3.58 -5.79
CA HIS A 22 -11.65 -4.94 -6.31
C HIS A 22 -13.03 -5.34 -6.86
N GLU A 23 -14.07 -5.19 -6.03
CA GLU A 23 -15.45 -5.49 -6.42
C GLU A 23 -15.89 -4.60 -7.58
N PHE A 24 -15.48 -3.33 -7.59
CA PHE A 24 -15.78 -2.42 -8.70
C PHE A 24 -15.18 -2.92 -10.03
N GLY A 25 -13.99 -3.53 -10.01
CA GLY A 25 -13.39 -4.16 -11.19
C GLY A 25 -14.28 -5.24 -11.78
N HIS A 26 -14.70 -6.21 -10.96
CA HIS A 26 -15.63 -7.27 -11.37
C HIS A 26 -16.94 -6.70 -11.93
N PHE A 27 -17.53 -5.77 -11.18
CA PHE A 27 -18.77 -5.10 -11.55
C PHE A 27 -18.72 -4.40 -12.91
N TRP A 28 -17.67 -3.60 -13.11
CA TRP A 28 -17.53 -2.79 -14.30
C TRP A 28 -17.33 -3.66 -15.54
N VAL A 29 -16.46 -4.68 -15.48
CA VAL A 29 -16.26 -5.60 -16.60
C VAL A 29 -17.50 -6.45 -16.83
N ALA A 30 -18.19 -6.91 -15.78
CA ALA A 30 -19.42 -7.70 -15.93
C ALA A 30 -20.49 -6.93 -16.73
N ARG A 31 -20.73 -5.66 -16.39
CA ARG A 31 -21.68 -4.82 -17.15
C ARG A 31 -21.26 -4.63 -18.60
N ARG A 32 -19.95 -4.47 -18.87
CA ARG A 32 -19.46 -4.33 -20.25
C ARG A 32 -19.55 -5.62 -21.07
N CYS A 33 -19.45 -6.78 -20.42
CA CYS A 33 -19.73 -8.07 -21.05
C CYS A 33 -21.24 -8.35 -21.20
N GLY A 34 -22.10 -7.40 -20.84
CA GLY A 34 -23.55 -7.54 -20.89
C GLY A 34 -24.07 -8.58 -19.90
N ILE A 35 -23.42 -8.73 -18.75
CA ILE A 35 -23.91 -9.56 -17.64
C ILE A 35 -24.81 -8.70 -16.76
N ARG A 36 -25.97 -9.23 -16.38
CA ARG A 36 -26.85 -8.56 -15.42
C ARG A 36 -26.21 -8.65 -14.04
N VAL A 37 -25.90 -7.50 -13.46
CA VAL A 37 -25.52 -7.39 -12.05
C VAL A 37 -26.75 -7.00 -11.26
N GLU A 38 -27.14 -7.85 -10.32
CA GLU A 38 -28.31 -7.63 -9.48
C GLU A 38 -27.99 -6.77 -8.26
N ARG A 39 -26.81 -6.97 -7.67
CA ARG A 39 -26.39 -6.23 -6.48
C ARG A 39 -24.90 -5.95 -6.48
N PHE A 40 -24.54 -4.72 -6.13
CA PHE A 40 -23.20 -4.29 -5.78
C PHE A 40 -23.20 -3.85 -4.31
N SER A 41 -22.58 -4.64 -3.44
CA SER A 41 -22.56 -4.37 -1.99
C SER A 41 -21.17 -3.99 -1.53
N ILE A 42 -21.06 -2.85 -0.86
CA ILE A 42 -19.90 -2.46 -0.06
C ILE A 42 -20.21 -2.87 1.39
N GLY A 43 -19.43 -3.80 1.91
CA GLY A 43 -19.63 -4.41 3.21
C GLY A 43 -20.67 -5.54 3.24
N PHE A 44 -20.89 -6.06 4.44
CA PHE A 44 -21.81 -7.16 4.74
C PHE A 44 -22.85 -6.80 5.81
N GLY A 45 -23.88 -7.63 5.91
CA GLY A 45 -24.91 -7.57 6.95
C GLY A 45 -26.05 -6.62 6.63
N LYS A 46 -26.56 -5.94 7.66
CA LYS A 46 -27.69 -5.01 7.53
C LYS A 46 -27.30 -3.85 6.62
N ALA A 47 -28.12 -3.58 5.61
CA ALA A 47 -27.92 -2.43 4.76
C ALA A 47 -28.21 -1.14 5.53
N LEU A 48 -27.26 -0.21 5.49
CA LEU A 48 -27.42 1.16 5.98
C LEU A 48 -28.05 2.03 4.90
N TRP A 49 -27.68 1.78 3.65
CA TRP A 49 -28.17 2.53 2.51
C TRP A 49 -28.31 1.62 1.30
N ARG A 50 -29.31 1.91 0.47
CA ARG A 50 -29.61 1.16 -0.76
C ARG A 50 -30.08 2.11 -1.85
N ARG A 51 -29.67 1.86 -3.09
CA ARG A 51 -30.14 2.59 -4.27
C ARG A 51 -30.16 1.69 -5.50
N MET A 52 -31.23 1.75 -6.28
CA MET A 52 -31.32 1.08 -7.57
C MET A 52 -30.84 2.02 -8.69
N ASP A 53 -30.06 1.50 -9.63
CA ASP A 53 -29.73 2.21 -10.86
C ASP A 53 -30.71 1.92 -12.01
N LYS A 54 -30.53 2.62 -13.13
CA LYS A 54 -31.38 2.48 -14.33
C LYS A 54 -31.30 1.10 -14.98
N GLN A 55 -30.23 0.34 -14.75
CA GLN A 55 -30.07 -1.02 -15.28
C GLN A 55 -30.54 -2.07 -14.28
N GLY A 56 -31.12 -1.66 -13.14
CA GLY A 56 -31.68 -2.52 -12.11
C GLY A 56 -30.63 -3.20 -11.24
N THR A 57 -29.44 -2.63 -11.10
CA THR A 57 -28.47 -3.02 -10.08
C THR A 57 -28.78 -2.31 -8.77
N GLU A 58 -28.84 -3.08 -7.67
CA GLU A 58 -28.95 -2.57 -6.31
C GLU A 58 -27.56 -2.25 -5.73
N PHE A 59 -27.29 -0.97 -5.49
CA PHE A 59 -26.11 -0.52 -4.75
C PHE A 59 -26.42 -0.49 -3.27
N VAL A 60 -25.61 -1.18 -2.47
CA VAL A 60 -25.79 -1.31 -1.03
C VAL A 60 -24.54 -0.87 -0.30
N ILE A 61 -24.71 -0.06 0.75
CA ILE A 61 -23.69 0.17 1.77
C ILE A 61 -24.17 -0.51 3.03
N ALA A 62 -23.43 -1.49 3.53
CA ALA A 62 -23.81 -2.31 4.67
C ALA A 62 -23.01 -1.95 5.93
N LEU A 63 -23.52 -2.40 7.08
CA LEU A 63 -22.98 -2.03 8.39
C LEU A 63 -21.53 -2.49 8.62
N ILE A 64 -21.17 -3.68 8.13
CA ILE A 64 -19.85 -4.27 8.35
C ILE A 64 -18.96 -3.92 7.15
N PRO A 65 -17.96 -3.03 7.27
CA PRO A 65 -17.14 -2.57 6.14
C PRO A 65 -16.09 -3.60 5.68
N LEU A 66 -15.97 -4.73 6.38
CA LEU A 66 -14.99 -5.79 6.13
C LEU A 66 -15.45 -6.69 4.97
N GLY A 67 -15.53 -6.13 3.77
CA GLY A 67 -15.79 -6.89 2.55
C GLY A 67 -16.72 -6.21 1.57
N GLY A 68 -17.29 -7.02 0.69
CA GLY A 68 -18.20 -6.61 -0.37
C GLY A 68 -18.48 -7.79 -1.28
N TYR A 69 -19.45 -7.63 -2.19
CA TYR A 69 -19.68 -8.62 -3.23
C TYR A 69 -20.44 -8.03 -4.42
N VAL A 70 -20.21 -8.62 -5.59
CA VAL A 70 -21.00 -8.40 -6.81
C VAL A 70 -21.86 -9.61 -7.09
N LYS A 71 -23.18 -9.50 -6.88
CA LYS A 71 -24.14 -10.54 -7.27
C LYS A 71 -24.45 -10.42 -8.76
N MET A 72 -23.93 -11.35 -9.53
CA MET A 72 -24.21 -11.48 -10.96
C MET A 72 -25.31 -12.52 -11.16
N LEU A 73 -26.15 -12.32 -12.18
CA LEU A 73 -27.13 -13.30 -12.59
C LEU A 73 -26.41 -14.58 -13.04
N ASP A 74 -26.72 -15.72 -12.44
CA ASP A 74 -26.10 -17.01 -12.75
C ASP A 74 -27.11 -18.15 -12.53
N GLU A 75 -27.34 -18.96 -13.56
CA GLU A 75 -28.29 -20.08 -13.52
C GLU A 75 -27.91 -21.20 -12.56
N ARG A 76 -26.64 -21.24 -12.14
CA ARG A 76 -26.15 -22.23 -11.16
C ARG A 76 -26.52 -21.83 -9.73
N VAL A 77 -26.82 -20.56 -9.49
CA VAL A 77 -27.12 -20.01 -8.17
C VAL A 77 -28.62 -19.91 -7.97
N GLU A 78 -29.37 -19.47 -9.00
CA GLU A 78 -30.81 -19.29 -8.93
C GLU A 78 -31.49 -19.57 -10.28
N ALA A 79 -32.80 -19.85 -10.24
CA ALA A 79 -33.56 -20.08 -11.47
C ALA A 79 -33.71 -18.78 -12.27
N VAL A 80 -33.30 -18.79 -13.53
CA VAL A 80 -33.35 -17.62 -14.43
C VAL A 80 -34.38 -17.85 -15.52
N ALA A 81 -35.26 -16.84 -15.72
CA ALA A 81 -36.25 -16.85 -16.79
C ALA A 81 -35.58 -17.01 -18.18
N PRO A 82 -36.17 -17.77 -19.12
CA PRO A 82 -35.55 -18.05 -20.42
C PRO A 82 -35.06 -16.82 -21.16
N GLU A 83 -35.81 -15.72 -21.11
CA GLU A 83 -35.51 -14.44 -21.74
C GLU A 83 -34.37 -13.66 -21.09
N MET A 84 -33.94 -14.02 -19.88
CA MET A 84 -32.84 -13.37 -19.16
C MET A 84 -31.54 -14.20 -19.17
N ARG A 85 -31.58 -15.42 -19.70
CA ARG A 85 -30.42 -16.33 -19.71
C ARG A 85 -29.22 -15.78 -20.44
N HIS A 86 -29.41 -15.01 -21.51
CA HIS A 86 -28.28 -14.41 -22.25
C HIS A 86 -27.55 -13.34 -21.43
N TYR A 87 -28.17 -12.80 -20.38
CA TYR A 87 -27.52 -11.91 -19.42
C TYR A 87 -26.82 -12.64 -18.26
N ALA A 88 -26.96 -13.97 -18.15
CA ALA A 88 -26.36 -14.75 -17.09
C ALA A 88 -24.85 -14.94 -17.31
N PHE A 89 -24.07 -14.89 -16.24
CA PHE A 89 -22.62 -15.03 -16.23
C PHE A 89 -22.16 -16.35 -16.85
N ASN A 90 -22.80 -17.46 -16.48
CA ASN A 90 -22.46 -18.81 -16.94
C ASN A 90 -22.68 -19.01 -18.45
N ASN A 91 -23.53 -18.21 -19.09
CA ASN A 91 -23.80 -18.25 -20.54
C ASN A 91 -22.87 -17.37 -21.37
N LYS A 92 -22.02 -16.56 -20.74
CA LYS A 92 -20.98 -15.79 -21.45
C LYS A 92 -19.86 -16.71 -21.93
N THR A 93 -19.10 -16.25 -22.93
CA THR A 93 -17.95 -17.01 -23.43
C THR A 93 -16.90 -17.19 -22.34
N VAL A 94 -16.05 -18.23 -22.48
CA VAL A 94 -14.95 -18.48 -21.53
C VAL A 94 -14.08 -17.23 -21.34
N GLY A 95 -13.75 -16.54 -22.44
CA GLY A 95 -12.95 -15.31 -22.40
C GLY A 95 -13.63 -14.17 -21.63
N GLN A 96 -14.94 -13.98 -21.81
CA GLN A 96 -15.70 -12.97 -21.06
C GLN A 96 -15.73 -13.28 -19.57
N ARG A 97 -16.00 -14.54 -19.20
CA ARG A 97 -15.99 -14.96 -17.79
C ARG A 97 -14.60 -14.80 -17.16
N ALA A 98 -13.56 -15.21 -17.88
CA ALA A 98 -12.19 -15.04 -17.44
C ALA A 98 -11.83 -13.56 -17.25
N ALA A 99 -12.24 -12.68 -18.19
CA ALA A 99 -12.03 -11.24 -18.08
C ALA A 99 -12.72 -10.65 -16.84
N VAL A 100 -13.96 -11.04 -16.56
CA VAL A 100 -14.69 -10.60 -15.36
C VAL A 100 -14.00 -11.06 -14.08
N ILE A 101 -13.56 -12.33 -14.00
CA ILE A 101 -12.85 -12.87 -12.83
C ILE A 101 -11.50 -12.18 -12.64
N ALA A 102 -10.77 -11.89 -13.72
CA ALA A 102 -9.48 -11.20 -13.63
C ALA A 102 -9.62 -9.70 -13.30
N ALA A 103 -10.79 -9.11 -13.57
CA ALA A 103 -11.00 -7.67 -13.46
C ALA A 103 -10.77 -7.12 -12.04
N GLY A 104 -11.17 -7.84 -10.99
CA GLY A 104 -10.96 -7.41 -9.61
C GLY A 104 -9.48 -7.31 -9.24
N PRO A 105 -8.68 -8.38 -9.40
CA PRO A 105 -7.23 -8.33 -9.20
C PRO A 105 -6.52 -7.25 -10.05
N ILE A 106 -6.89 -7.12 -11.33
CA ILE A 106 -6.33 -6.10 -12.22
C ILE A 106 -6.67 -4.69 -11.73
N ALA A 107 -7.91 -4.45 -11.28
CA ALA A 107 -8.31 -3.16 -10.72
C ALA A 107 -7.48 -2.81 -9.48
N ASN A 108 -7.23 -3.77 -8.58
CA ASN A 108 -6.36 -3.56 -7.43
C ASN A 108 -4.91 -3.30 -7.82
N PHE A 109 -4.40 -3.98 -8.85
CA PHE A 109 -3.04 -3.75 -9.33
C PHE A 109 -2.88 -2.33 -9.89
N ILE A 110 -3.84 -1.89 -10.71
CA ILE A 110 -3.89 -0.51 -11.22
C ILE A 110 -4.02 0.50 -10.07
N PHE A 111 -4.89 0.21 -9.10
CA PHE A 111 -5.05 1.05 -7.92
C PHE A 111 -3.78 1.15 -7.08
N ALA A 112 -3.03 0.06 -6.91
CA ALA A 112 -1.75 0.07 -6.22
C ALA A 112 -0.75 0.99 -6.93
N ILE A 113 -0.63 0.90 -8.26
CA ILE A 113 0.23 1.80 -9.05
C ILE A 113 -0.18 3.26 -8.83
N PHE A 114 -1.47 3.56 -8.93
CA PHE A 114 -1.98 4.92 -8.74
C PHE A 114 -1.77 5.42 -7.31
N ALA A 115 -2.03 4.58 -6.29
CA ALA A 115 -1.85 4.92 -4.89
C ALA A 115 -0.37 5.18 -4.56
N TYR A 116 0.55 4.33 -5.03
CA TYR A 116 1.98 4.55 -4.86
C TYR A 116 2.43 5.83 -5.56
N TRP A 117 2.00 6.06 -6.80
CA TRP A 117 2.28 7.29 -7.52
C TRP A 117 1.82 8.53 -6.74
N LEU A 118 0.61 8.49 -6.16
CA LEU A 118 0.10 9.57 -5.32
C LEU A 118 0.94 9.78 -4.06
N VAL A 119 1.36 8.70 -3.39
CA VAL A 119 2.25 8.77 -2.22
C VAL A 119 3.58 9.44 -2.59
N PHE A 120 4.17 9.10 -3.74
CA PHE A 120 5.42 9.71 -4.20
C PHE A 120 5.27 11.21 -4.54
N ILE A 121 4.10 11.64 -5.04
CA ILE A 121 3.83 13.06 -5.30
C ILE A 121 3.64 13.86 -4.01
N ILE A 122 2.88 13.31 -3.06
CA ILE A 122 2.64 13.97 -1.77
C ILE A 122 3.94 14.03 -0.95
N GLY A 123 4.84 13.07 -1.16
CA GLY A 123 6.04 12.88 -0.38
C GLY A 123 5.73 12.10 0.91
N VAL A 124 6.71 11.33 1.36
CA VAL A 124 6.62 10.63 2.65
C VAL A 124 7.26 11.50 3.71
N PRO A 125 6.56 11.84 4.81
CA PRO A 125 7.17 12.59 5.90
C PRO A 125 8.29 11.75 6.54
N GLY A 126 9.53 12.11 6.23
CA GLY A 126 10.73 11.50 6.79
C GLY A 126 11.03 11.97 8.21
N VAL A 127 11.71 11.12 8.98
CA VAL A 127 12.26 11.53 10.27
C VAL A 127 13.49 12.38 10.00
N ARG A 128 13.43 13.66 10.37
CA ARG A 128 14.56 14.58 10.21
C ARG A 128 15.81 14.00 10.86
N PRO A 129 16.97 14.02 10.18
CA PRO A 129 18.19 13.39 10.68
C PRO A 129 18.88 14.26 11.73
N VAL A 130 18.28 14.30 12.93
CA VAL A 130 18.77 15.09 14.06
C VAL A 130 19.58 14.21 15.01
N VAL A 131 20.86 14.53 15.18
CA VAL A 131 21.80 13.77 16.00
C VAL A 131 21.35 13.76 17.46
N GLY A 132 21.18 12.56 18.01
CA GLY A 132 20.80 12.34 19.41
C GLY A 132 22.00 12.38 20.37
N GLU A 133 22.00 11.51 21.37
CA GLU A 133 23.15 11.34 22.25
C GLU A 133 24.36 10.83 21.48
N ILE A 134 25.53 11.38 21.80
CA ILE A 134 26.79 11.04 21.14
C ILE A 134 27.61 10.21 22.10
N THR A 135 27.95 8.99 21.68
CA THR A 135 28.81 8.12 22.46
C THR A 135 30.20 8.76 22.61
N PRO A 136 30.76 8.82 23.84
CA PRO A 136 32.12 9.30 24.05
C PRO A 136 33.13 8.54 23.18
N ASN A 137 34.17 9.24 22.70
CA ASN A 137 35.22 8.71 21.81
C ASN A 137 34.76 8.20 20.43
N SER A 138 33.49 8.42 20.05
CA SER A 138 32.99 8.10 18.70
C SER A 138 33.56 9.03 17.63
N VAL A 139 33.44 8.63 16.36
CA VAL A 139 33.80 9.47 15.20
C VAL A 139 33.03 10.80 15.23
N ALA A 140 31.75 10.78 15.61
CA ALA A 140 30.95 11.99 15.76
C ALA A 140 31.46 12.91 16.88
N ALA A 141 31.95 12.34 17.99
CA ALA A 141 32.54 13.12 19.08
C ALA A 141 33.88 13.76 18.67
N GLN A 142 34.72 13.03 17.92
CA GLN A 142 35.99 13.54 17.38
C GLN A 142 35.77 14.64 16.34
N ALA A 143 34.71 14.50 15.54
CA ALA A 143 34.27 15.51 14.58
C ALA A 143 33.54 16.71 15.23
N GLN A 144 33.44 16.75 16.57
CA GLN A 144 32.81 17.82 17.34
C GLN A 144 31.36 18.11 16.92
N ILE A 145 30.64 17.09 16.45
CA ILE A 145 29.23 17.22 16.13
C ILE A 145 28.48 17.46 17.44
N ALA A 146 27.62 18.48 17.47
CA ALA A 146 26.81 18.78 18.64
C ALA A 146 25.53 17.93 18.65
N LYS A 147 25.05 17.57 19.85
CA LYS A 147 23.70 17.02 20.02
C LYS A 147 22.68 18.02 19.47
N GLY A 148 21.68 17.52 18.75
CA GLY A 148 20.66 18.34 18.09
C GLY A 148 21.07 18.89 16.73
N THR A 149 22.28 18.58 16.24
CA THR A 149 22.68 18.94 14.87
C THR A 149 21.82 18.19 13.86
N GLU A 150 21.21 18.91 12.92
CA GLU A 150 20.49 18.33 11.78
C GLU A 150 21.45 18.14 10.60
N LEU A 151 21.56 16.90 10.11
CA LEU A 151 22.38 16.55 8.96
C LEU A 151 21.61 16.86 7.67
N LYS A 152 21.82 18.05 7.10
CA LYS A 152 21.11 18.48 5.87
C LYS A 152 21.70 17.91 4.59
N ALA A 153 22.99 17.61 4.58
CA ALA A 153 23.69 17.02 3.43
C ALA A 153 24.94 16.25 3.87
N ILE A 154 25.35 15.26 3.07
CA ILE A 154 26.64 14.56 3.16
C ILE A 154 27.32 14.66 1.79
N ASP A 155 28.55 15.20 1.76
CA ASP A 155 29.32 15.45 0.53
C ASP A 155 28.54 16.22 -0.55
N GLY A 156 27.71 17.19 -0.13
CA GLY A 156 26.89 18.00 -1.03
C GLY A 156 25.60 17.33 -1.53
N ILE A 157 25.33 16.08 -1.14
CA ILE A 157 24.08 15.38 -1.45
C ILE A 157 23.11 15.58 -0.30
N GLU A 158 21.92 16.11 -0.59
CA GLU A 158 20.87 16.35 0.41
C GLU A 158 20.43 15.07 1.11
N THR A 159 20.23 15.17 2.43
CA THR A 159 19.81 14.07 3.29
C THR A 159 18.54 14.47 4.06
N PRO A 160 17.34 14.32 3.45
CA PRO A 160 16.09 14.76 4.08
C PRO A 160 15.66 13.88 5.28
N ASP A 161 16.21 12.67 5.40
CA ASP A 161 15.93 11.73 6.47
C ASP A 161 17.14 10.86 6.83
N TRP A 162 16.99 10.05 7.89
CA TRP A 162 18.02 9.11 8.35
C TRP A 162 18.36 8.01 7.34
N ASP A 163 17.43 7.63 6.46
CA ASP A 163 17.66 6.61 5.47
C ASP A 163 18.61 7.13 4.38
N ALA A 164 18.41 8.38 3.96
CA ALA A 164 19.33 9.10 3.07
C ALA A 164 20.73 9.25 3.69
N VAL A 165 20.83 9.65 4.97
CA VAL A 165 22.11 9.72 5.70
C VAL A 165 22.82 8.36 5.66
N ARG A 166 22.11 7.28 6.00
CA ARG A 166 22.67 5.93 6.02
C ARG A 166 23.13 5.49 4.63
N LEU A 167 22.34 5.72 3.59
CA LEU A 167 22.71 5.38 2.22
C LEU A 167 23.97 6.12 1.77
N GLN A 168 24.09 7.41 2.09
CA GLN A 168 25.30 8.18 1.76
C GLN A 168 26.53 7.68 2.52
N LEU A 169 26.41 7.37 3.81
CA LEU A 169 27.51 6.80 4.58
C LEU A 169 27.93 5.42 4.07
N VAL A 170 26.96 4.54 3.76
CA VAL A 170 27.22 3.20 3.20
C VAL A 170 27.92 3.29 1.84
N ALA A 171 27.52 4.22 0.98
CA ALA A 171 28.19 4.45 -0.31
C ALA A 171 29.67 4.86 -0.16
N LYS A 172 30.09 5.33 1.03
CA LYS A 172 31.47 5.69 1.34
C LYS A 172 32.25 4.57 2.03
N ILE A 173 31.57 3.52 2.51
CA ILE A 173 32.23 2.35 3.10
C ILE A 173 33.00 1.62 1.99
N GLY A 174 34.33 1.57 2.11
CA GLY A 174 35.22 0.93 1.14
C GLY A 174 35.91 1.88 0.15
N ASN A 175 35.66 3.19 0.21
CA ASN A 175 36.37 4.16 -0.62
C ASN A 175 37.81 4.37 -0.08
N PRO A 176 38.88 4.10 -0.84
CA PRO A 176 40.27 4.09 -0.34
C PRO A 176 40.73 5.43 0.25
N GLN A 177 40.12 6.54 -0.18
CA GLN A 177 40.42 7.90 0.28
C GLN A 177 40.03 8.16 1.75
N ASN A 178 39.18 7.31 2.35
CA ASN A 178 38.75 7.42 3.77
C ASN A 178 39.44 6.39 4.69
N ASN A 179 40.44 5.66 4.20
CA ASN A 179 41.11 4.59 4.94
C ASN A 179 42.31 5.07 5.79
N SER A 180 42.35 6.34 6.18
CA SER A 180 43.40 6.88 7.07
C SER A 180 43.13 6.63 8.56
N TYR A 181 42.32 5.63 8.92
CA TYR A 181 42.33 5.09 10.28
C TYR A 181 43.47 4.08 10.42
N ARG A 182 44.71 4.57 10.43
CA ARG A 182 45.85 3.79 10.91
C ARG A 182 45.72 3.63 12.43
N ARG A 183 45.32 2.45 12.91
CA ARG A 183 45.66 2.05 14.28
C ARG A 183 47.16 1.73 14.31
N PRO A 184 47.96 2.26 15.25
CA PRO A 184 49.24 1.66 15.56
C PRO A 184 48.97 0.27 16.16
N PHE A 185 49.68 -0.74 15.66
CA PHE A 185 49.79 -2.02 16.34
C PHE A 185 50.44 -1.75 17.69
N ARG A 186 49.73 -2.04 18.79
CA ARG A 186 50.27 -1.87 20.14
C ARG A 186 51.26 -2.99 20.38
N ASP A 187 52.54 -2.63 20.38
CA ASP A 187 53.64 -3.46 20.84
C ASP A 187 53.36 -3.91 22.29
N GLN A 188 53.40 -5.22 22.53
CA GLN A 188 53.32 -5.81 23.87
C GLN A 188 54.72 -5.70 24.47
N SER A 189 54.94 -4.61 25.20
CA SER A 189 56.14 -4.36 25.99
C SER A 189 56.55 -5.55 26.87
N ALA A 190 57.86 -5.86 26.90
CA ALA A 190 58.57 -6.13 28.15
C ALA A 190 60.09 -5.91 28.01
N PRO A 191 60.68 -4.98 28.78
CA PRO A 191 62.07 -5.06 29.22
C PRO A 191 62.15 -5.72 30.61
N GLY A 192 63.15 -6.60 30.81
CA GLY A 192 63.57 -7.11 32.12
C GLY A 192 62.97 -8.45 32.53
#